data_AF-A0A7V1QS17-F1
#
_entry.id   AF-A0A7V1QS17-F1
#
_cell.length_a   1.000
_cell.length_b   1.000
_cell.length_c   1.000
_cell.angle_alpha   90.00
_cell.angle_beta   90.00
_cell.angle_gamma   90.00
#
_symmetry.space_group_name_H-M   'P 1'
#
loop_
_entity.id
_entity.type
_entity.pdbx_description
1 polymer ?
#
loop_
_entity_poly.entity_id
_entity_poly.type
_entity_poly.pdbx_seq_one_letter_code
_entity_poly.pdbx_strand_id
1 'polypeptide(L)'
;MIARGALVSVLVALTMTLGWAVGPGATVARANGVPMRVPLTYLAGLSNSGPTDARGEAEISFAEGLIRVDVRGLPRLNGELYQVWLAKSGTNRAVAVGSFNTGADGLGGYSGRMSGLEGYDYDLVILTIEPQPDPDPAPSAKRSIGGFFTLIQKPGPGAPALVADTRPSELPRTGDVPAAPARGNREWAALALIGAGGVLLKMAQRRKAQR
;
A
#
# COMPACT_ATOMS: atom_id res chain seq x y z
N MET A 1 33.75 -32.44 -54.64
CA MET A 1 34.51 -33.23 -53.64
C MET A 1 35.99 -32.93 -53.89
N ILE A 2 36.83 -32.39 -53.02
CA ILE A 2 36.84 -31.99 -51.60
C ILE A 2 37.74 -30.73 -51.57
N ALA A 3 37.30 -29.65 -50.90
CA ALA A 3 38.01 -28.37 -50.89
C ALA A 3 38.98 -28.25 -49.71
N ARG A 4 40.15 -27.70 -50.04
CA ARG A 4 41.22 -27.12 -49.19
C ARG A 4 40.62 -26.23 -48.09
N GLY A 5 41.14 -26.11 -46.88
CA GLY A 5 42.53 -26.09 -46.44
C GLY A 5 42.75 -24.80 -45.63
N ALA A 6 42.74 -24.95 -44.30
CA ALA A 6 43.39 -24.22 -43.22
C ALA A 6 43.64 -22.68 -43.29
N LEU A 7 43.34 -22.01 -42.15
CA LEU A 7 44.22 -21.22 -41.25
C LEU A 7 43.43 -20.03 -40.63
N VAL A 8 43.26 -19.97 -39.29
CA VAL A 8 44.04 -19.14 -38.33
C VAL A 8 43.65 -17.65 -38.44
N SER A 9 43.36 -16.84 -37.42
CA SER A 9 43.31 -16.94 -35.97
C SER A 9 42.60 -15.69 -35.41
N VAL A 10 41.91 -15.88 -34.29
CA VAL A 10 41.79 -15.03 -33.08
C VAL A 10 42.07 -13.52 -33.21
N LEU A 11 41.06 -12.68 -32.88
CA LEU A 11 41.28 -11.60 -31.92
C LEU A 11 40.01 -11.23 -31.14
N VAL A 12 40.17 -11.28 -29.82
CA VAL A 12 39.24 -10.93 -28.74
C VAL A 12 39.20 -9.42 -28.57
N ALA A 13 38.00 -8.84 -28.40
CA ALA A 13 37.81 -7.62 -27.60
C ALA A 13 36.37 -7.54 -27.08
N LEU A 14 36.13 -8.24 -25.97
CA LEU A 14 34.96 -8.14 -25.12
C LEU A 14 35.06 -6.84 -24.31
N THR A 15 34.41 -5.76 -24.72
CA THR A 15 34.24 -4.57 -23.89
C THR A 15 32.84 -4.58 -23.27
N MET A 16 32.68 -5.33 -22.19
CA MET A 16 31.57 -5.13 -21.24
C MET A 16 31.86 -3.87 -20.42
N THR A 17 31.36 -2.73 -20.88
CA THR A 17 31.24 -1.53 -20.04
C THR A 17 29.98 -1.67 -19.18
N LEU A 18 30.14 -2.31 -18.02
CA LEU A 18 29.14 -2.33 -16.96
C LEU A 18 29.11 -0.95 -16.28
N GLY A 19 28.39 -0.01 -16.89
CA GLY A 19 28.11 1.29 -16.30
C GLY A 19 27.06 1.15 -15.19
N TRP A 20 27.50 1.07 -13.94
CA TRP A 20 26.65 1.25 -12.77
C TRP A 20 26.18 2.71 -12.71
N ALA A 21 25.01 2.98 -13.29
CA ALA A 21 24.27 4.21 -13.07
C ALA A 21 23.51 4.10 -11.74
N VAL A 22 24.18 4.40 -10.62
CA VAL A 22 23.48 4.69 -9.35
C VAL A 22 22.99 6.13 -9.44
N GLY A 23 21.81 6.33 -10.03
CA GLY A 23 21.13 7.62 -9.99
C GLY A 23 20.60 7.88 -8.57
N PRO A 24 20.71 9.11 -8.03
CA PRO A 24 20.03 9.50 -6.79
C PRO A 24 18.55 9.74 -7.12
N GLY A 25 17.86 8.65 -7.39
CA GLY A 25 16.43 8.59 -7.61
C GLY A 25 15.86 7.50 -6.73
N ALA A 26 16.16 7.56 -5.42
CA ALA A 26 15.32 6.87 -4.46
C ALA A 26 13.94 7.50 -4.60
N THR A 27 13.10 6.89 -5.43
CA THR A 27 11.67 7.07 -5.37
C THR A 27 11.31 6.80 -3.92
N VAL A 28 11.05 7.89 -3.19
CA VAL A 28 10.42 7.78 -1.88
C VAL A 28 9.19 6.94 -2.14
N ALA A 29 9.18 5.70 -1.66
CA ALA A 29 8.01 4.83 -1.66
C ALA A 29 6.93 5.59 -0.88
N ARG A 30 6.16 6.39 -1.61
CA ARG A 30 5.10 7.22 -1.07
C ARG A 30 3.87 6.34 -1.01
N ALA A 31 3.30 6.30 0.20
CA ALA A 31 1.96 5.86 0.55
C ALA A 31 1.80 4.38 0.92
N ASN A 32 2.17 4.06 2.16
CA ASN A 32 1.36 3.13 2.96
C ASN A 32 0.00 3.83 3.20
N GLY A 33 -0.94 3.69 2.27
CA GLY A 33 -2.32 4.11 2.51
C GLY A 33 -2.92 3.17 3.55
N VAL A 34 -3.36 3.69 4.69
CA VAL A 34 -4.09 2.87 5.67
C VAL A 34 -5.38 2.38 4.99
N PRO A 35 -5.63 1.07 4.93
CA PRO A 35 -6.87 0.56 4.36
C PRO A 35 -8.08 1.11 5.13
N MET A 36 -9.12 1.48 4.38
CA MET A 36 -10.37 1.98 4.93
C MET A 36 -11.35 0.83 5.12
N ARG A 37 -11.95 0.73 6.30
CA ARG A 37 -12.97 -0.28 6.61
C ARG A 37 -14.37 0.33 6.49
N VAL A 38 -15.24 -0.36 5.78
CA VAL A 38 -16.62 0.04 5.50
C VAL A 38 -17.54 -1.05 6.03
N PRO A 39 -18.34 -0.80 7.08
CA PRO A 39 -19.32 -1.76 7.54
C PRO A 39 -20.43 -1.90 6.50
N LEU A 40 -20.76 -3.15 6.17
CA LEU A 40 -21.83 -3.48 5.23
C LEU A 40 -23.04 -3.98 6.01
N THR A 41 -24.18 -3.35 5.78
CA THR A 41 -25.45 -3.69 6.44
C THR A 41 -26.60 -3.59 5.46
N TYR A 42 -27.79 -4.07 5.84
CA TYR A 42 -29.00 -3.79 5.10
C TYR A 42 -29.37 -2.30 5.23
N LEU A 43 -29.28 -1.55 4.14
CA LEU A 43 -29.50 -0.10 4.11
C LEU A 43 -30.95 0.21 3.75
N ALA A 44 -31.71 0.78 4.70
CA ALA A 44 -33.09 1.19 4.45
C ALA A 44 -33.17 2.16 3.26
N GLY A 45 -34.06 1.88 2.30
CA GLY A 45 -34.24 2.67 1.08
C GLY A 45 -33.29 2.34 -0.07
N LEU A 46 -32.25 1.52 0.15
CA LEU A 46 -31.33 1.06 -0.89
C LEU A 46 -31.36 -0.46 -1.06
N SER A 47 -31.21 -1.19 0.04
CA SER A 47 -31.33 -2.63 0.12
C SER A 47 -32.79 -3.06 -0.05
N ASN A 48 -33.01 -4.09 -0.86
CA ASN A 48 -34.34 -4.63 -1.15
C ASN A 48 -34.36 -6.16 -1.31
N SER A 49 -33.22 -6.85 -1.14
CA SER A 49 -33.10 -8.29 -1.38
C SER A 49 -32.26 -8.97 -0.30
N GLY A 50 -32.63 -10.20 0.06
CA GLY A 50 -31.91 -10.98 1.09
C GLY A 50 -32.20 -10.57 2.53
N PRO A 51 -31.48 -11.17 3.50
CA PRO A 51 -31.76 -10.99 4.94
C PRO A 51 -31.37 -9.59 5.43
N THR A 52 -32.22 -9.02 6.30
CA THR A 52 -32.00 -7.68 6.87
C THR A 52 -30.99 -7.66 8.01
N ASP A 53 -30.68 -8.82 8.57
CA ASP A 53 -29.69 -9.03 9.63
C ASP A 53 -28.31 -9.46 9.11
N ALA A 54 -28.16 -9.61 7.78
CA ALA A 54 -26.88 -9.86 7.14
C ALA A 54 -25.90 -8.70 7.38
N ARG A 55 -24.61 -9.06 7.55
CA ARG A 55 -23.54 -8.09 7.86
C ARG A 55 -22.29 -8.43 7.09
N GLY A 56 -21.46 -7.42 6.85
CA GLY A 56 -20.13 -7.61 6.32
C GLY A 56 -19.21 -6.44 6.65
N GLU A 57 -17.98 -6.56 6.17
CA GLU A 57 -16.98 -5.50 6.19
C GLU A 57 -16.27 -5.51 4.83
N ALA A 58 -16.13 -4.32 4.23
CA ALA A 58 -15.25 -4.11 3.10
C ALA A 58 -14.01 -3.34 3.56
N GLU A 59 -12.82 -3.89 3.31
CA GLU A 59 -11.55 -3.20 3.48
C GLU A 59 -11.03 -2.75 2.12
N ILE A 60 -10.81 -1.46 1.95
CA ILE A 60 -10.45 -0.84 0.67
C ILE A 60 -9.10 -0.13 0.82
N SER A 61 -8.12 -0.54 0.00
CA SER A 61 -6.82 0.11 -0.14
C SER A 61 -6.75 0.76 -1.52
N PHE A 62 -7.10 2.04 -1.62
CA PHE A 62 -7.01 2.78 -2.88
C PHE A 62 -5.56 3.00 -3.33
N ALA A 63 -4.62 3.09 -2.38
CA ALA A 63 -3.19 3.20 -2.68
C ALA A 63 -2.64 1.95 -3.37
N GLU A 64 -3.15 0.77 -3.00
CA GLU A 64 -2.72 -0.52 -3.55
C GLU A 64 -3.66 -1.04 -4.65
N GLY A 65 -4.82 -0.41 -4.82
CA GLY A 65 -5.88 -0.86 -5.71
C GLY A 65 -6.46 -2.21 -5.28
N LEU A 66 -6.58 -2.46 -3.97
CA LEU A 66 -7.08 -3.71 -3.41
C LEU A 66 -8.40 -3.52 -2.67
N ILE A 67 -9.28 -4.52 -2.78
CA ILE A 67 -10.46 -4.65 -1.94
C ILE A 67 -10.49 -6.04 -1.31
N ARG A 68 -11.02 -6.10 -0.10
CA ARG A 68 -11.44 -7.33 0.55
C ARG A 68 -12.84 -7.13 1.09
N VAL A 69 -13.71 -8.11 0.90
CA VAL A 69 -15.07 -8.14 1.42
C VAL A 69 -15.25 -9.46 2.15
N ASP A 70 -15.66 -9.40 3.41
CA ASP A 70 -16.08 -10.56 4.19
C ASP A 70 -17.53 -10.35 4.64
N VAL A 71 -18.37 -11.38 4.51
CA VAL A 71 -19.79 -11.31 4.86
C VAL A 71 -20.24 -12.50 5.70
N ARG A 72 -21.34 -12.30 6.42
CA ARG A 72 -22.04 -13.31 7.20
C ARG A 72 -23.56 -13.13 7.11
N GLY A 73 -24.28 -14.24 7.22
CA GLY A 73 -25.74 -14.26 7.20
C GLY A 73 -26.34 -14.08 5.80
N LEU A 74 -25.54 -14.22 4.74
CA LEU A 74 -26.04 -14.21 3.36
C LEU A 74 -26.27 -15.65 2.88
N PRO A 75 -27.47 -16.01 2.37
CA PRO A 75 -27.76 -17.36 1.92
C PRO A 75 -26.93 -17.73 0.69
N ARG A 76 -26.60 -19.01 0.55
CA ARG A 76 -25.99 -19.52 -0.67
C ARG A 76 -26.97 -19.41 -1.83
N LEU A 77 -26.50 -18.86 -2.95
CA LEU A 77 -27.30 -18.65 -4.16
C LEU A 77 -27.15 -19.82 -5.14
N ASN A 78 -28.19 -20.08 -5.93
CA ASN A 78 -28.21 -21.11 -6.98
C ASN A 78 -28.50 -20.45 -8.32
N GLY A 79 -27.56 -20.55 -9.27
CA GLY A 79 -27.69 -19.87 -10.58
C GLY A 79 -27.47 -18.35 -10.53
N GLU A 80 -27.07 -17.83 -9.36
CA GLU A 80 -26.79 -16.41 -9.12
C GLU A 80 -25.51 -16.29 -8.27
N LEU A 81 -24.90 -15.10 -8.27
CA LEU A 81 -23.74 -14.74 -7.46
C LEU A 81 -23.96 -13.40 -6.77
N TYR A 82 -23.27 -13.19 -5.65
CA TYR A 82 -23.12 -11.86 -5.09
C TYR A 82 -22.06 -11.11 -5.88
N GLN A 83 -22.38 -9.92 -6.37
CA GLN A 83 -21.44 -9.05 -7.07
C GLN A 83 -21.14 -7.83 -6.19
N VAL A 84 -19.86 -7.54 -6.02
CA VAL A 84 -19.35 -6.36 -5.30
C VAL A 84 -19.22 -5.21 -6.29
N TRP A 85 -19.80 -4.07 -5.93
CA TRP A 85 -19.72 -2.83 -6.69
C TRP A 85 -19.15 -1.70 -5.86
N LEU A 86 -18.31 -0.88 -6.50
CA LEU A 86 -18.05 0.48 -6.05
C LEU A 86 -18.92 1.43 -6.85
N ALA A 87 -19.76 2.20 -6.16
CA ALA A 87 -20.74 3.09 -6.76
C ALA A 87 -20.55 4.54 -6.29
N LYS A 88 -20.95 5.47 -7.16
CA LYS A 88 -21.10 6.88 -6.81
C LYS A 88 -22.57 7.15 -6.49
N SER A 89 -22.84 7.41 -5.21
CA SER A 89 -24.18 7.71 -4.71
C SER A 89 -24.83 8.88 -5.46
N GLY A 90 -26.14 8.77 -5.70
CA GLY A 90 -26.90 9.76 -6.47
C GLY A 90 -26.66 9.73 -7.98
N THR A 91 -25.85 8.79 -8.49
CA THR A 91 -25.60 8.61 -9.93
C THR A 91 -25.75 7.16 -10.34
N ASN A 92 -25.68 6.87 -11.65
CA ASN A 92 -25.66 5.51 -12.19
C ASN A 92 -24.22 4.97 -12.41
N ARG A 93 -23.19 5.64 -11.89
CA ARG A 93 -21.80 5.18 -12.04
C ARG A 93 -21.50 4.10 -11.01
N ALA A 94 -21.19 2.90 -11.49
CA ALA A 94 -20.75 1.77 -10.69
C ALA A 94 -19.67 0.97 -11.43
N VAL A 95 -18.75 0.38 -10.67
CA VAL A 95 -17.69 -0.51 -11.20
C VAL A 95 -17.78 -1.85 -10.50
N ALA A 96 -17.89 -2.91 -11.29
CA ALA A 96 -17.86 -4.29 -10.82
C ALA A 96 -16.44 -4.62 -10.33
N VAL A 97 -16.33 -5.04 -9.08
CA VAL A 97 -15.03 -5.32 -8.46
C VAL A 97 -14.74 -6.81 -8.40
N GLY A 98 -15.77 -7.62 -8.17
CA GLY A 98 -15.65 -9.07 -8.14
C GLY A 98 -16.92 -9.73 -7.64
N SER A 99 -17.03 -11.04 -7.87
CA SER A 99 -18.18 -11.82 -7.44
C SER A 99 -17.77 -12.99 -6.55
N PHE A 100 -18.73 -13.45 -5.74
CA PHE A 100 -18.56 -14.60 -4.88
C PHE A 100 -19.92 -15.26 -4.60
N ASN A 101 -19.89 -16.42 -3.96
CA ASN A 101 -21.07 -17.05 -3.35
C ASN A 101 -20.72 -17.42 -1.90
N THR A 102 -21.73 -17.68 -1.10
CA THR A 102 -21.55 -18.04 0.31
C THR A 102 -21.60 -19.56 0.51
N GLY A 103 -21.02 -20.02 1.61
CA GLY A 103 -21.17 -21.37 2.12
C GLY A 103 -22.56 -21.63 2.68
N ALA A 104 -22.82 -22.89 3.03
CA ALA A 104 -24.07 -23.27 3.71
C ALA A 104 -24.20 -22.67 5.13
N ASP A 105 -23.08 -22.23 5.71
CA ASP A 105 -22.98 -21.49 6.96
C ASP A 105 -23.29 -19.99 6.83
N GLY A 106 -23.57 -19.52 5.61
CA GLY A 106 -23.84 -18.13 5.31
C GLY A 106 -22.62 -17.22 5.35
N LEU A 107 -21.41 -17.80 5.35
CA LEU A 107 -20.14 -17.07 5.27
C LEU A 107 -19.67 -16.98 3.82
N GLY A 108 -19.06 -15.87 3.44
CA GLY A 108 -18.51 -15.68 2.10
C GLY A 108 -17.65 -14.44 2.02
N GLY A 109 -17.06 -14.22 0.85
CA GLY A 109 -16.26 -13.03 0.63
C GLY A 109 -15.54 -13.03 -0.71
N TYR A 110 -14.92 -11.89 -0.99
CA TYR A 110 -14.11 -11.65 -2.17
C TYR A 110 -12.83 -10.91 -1.75
N SER A 111 -11.71 -11.21 -2.39
CA SER A 111 -10.46 -10.46 -2.23
C SER A 111 -9.79 -10.34 -3.59
N GLY A 112 -9.43 -9.12 -3.99
CA GLY A 112 -8.82 -8.92 -5.30
C GLY A 112 -8.48 -7.47 -5.62
N ARG A 113 -8.05 -7.26 -6.87
CA ARG A 113 -7.68 -5.94 -7.38
C ARG A 113 -8.91 -5.20 -7.89
N MET A 114 -8.99 -3.92 -7.57
CA MET A 114 -9.95 -3.00 -8.17
C MET A 114 -9.42 -2.57 -9.54
N SER A 115 -10.05 -3.03 -10.61
CA SER A 115 -9.76 -2.63 -11.99
C SER A 115 -10.89 -1.78 -12.57
N GLY A 116 -10.59 -0.94 -13.55
CA GLY A 116 -11.61 -0.16 -14.26
C GLY A 116 -12.13 1.07 -13.50
N LEU A 117 -11.42 1.53 -12.45
CA LEU A 117 -11.72 2.79 -11.80
C LEU A 117 -11.26 3.96 -12.69
N GLU A 118 -12.20 4.82 -13.09
CA GLU A 118 -11.92 6.05 -13.85
C GLU A 118 -11.54 7.23 -12.92
N GLY A 119 -11.74 7.06 -11.61
CA GLY A 119 -11.50 8.07 -10.59
C GLY A 119 -11.63 7.51 -9.17
N TYR A 120 -11.59 8.40 -8.19
CA TYR A 120 -11.70 8.07 -6.77
C TYR A 120 -12.85 8.84 -6.12
N ASP A 121 -13.95 9.07 -6.85
CA ASP A 121 -15.10 9.81 -6.32
C ASP A 121 -16.21 8.91 -5.78
N TYR A 122 -16.02 7.59 -5.83
CA TYR A 122 -16.92 6.58 -5.24
C TYR A 122 -17.05 6.76 -3.72
N ASP A 123 -18.25 6.49 -3.22
CA ASP A 123 -18.63 6.69 -1.81
C ASP A 123 -19.56 5.59 -1.28
N LEU A 124 -19.77 4.53 -2.06
CA LEU A 124 -20.65 3.41 -1.71
C LEU A 124 -20.03 2.08 -2.16
N VAL A 125 -19.96 1.11 -1.24
CA VAL A 125 -19.83 -0.31 -1.56
C VAL A 125 -21.22 -0.93 -1.49
N ILE A 126 -21.64 -1.66 -2.53
CA ILE A 126 -22.92 -2.37 -2.53
C ILE A 126 -22.77 -3.78 -3.10
N LEU A 127 -23.45 -4.73 -2.47
CA LEU A 127 -23.58 -6.09 -2.95
C LEU A 127 -24.94 -6.24 -3.65
N THR A 128 -24.93 -6.73 -4.88
CA THR A 128 -26.14 -7.12 -5.62
C THR A 128 -26.16 -8.64 -5.84
N ILE A 129 -27.32 -9.17 -6.21
CA ILE A 129 -27.51 -10.56 -6.60
C ILE A 129 -27.64 -10.62 -8.12
N GLU A 130 -26.62 -11.12 -8.80
CA GLU A 130 -26.54 -11.18 -10.27
C GLU A 130 -26.81 -12.60 -10.79
N PRO A 131 -27.53 -12.74 -11.92
CA PRO A 131 -27.69 -14.04 -12.58
C PRO A 131 -26.35 -14.56 -13.12
N GLN A 132 -26.26 -15.88 -13.31
CA GLN A 132 -25.13 -16.52 -13.96
C GLN A 132 -25.63 -17.46 -15.09
N PRO A 133 -25.37 -17.16 -16.38
CA PRO A 133 -24.60 -16.03 -16.92
C PRO A 133 -25.28 -14.67 -16.74
N ASP A 134 -24.47 -13.62 -16.58
CA ASP A 134 -24.94 -12.23 -16.47
C ASP A 134 -25.05 -11.55 -17.86
N PRO A 135 -26.25 -11.17 -18.33
CA PRO A 135 -26.43 -10.49 -19.60
C PRO A 135 -26.27 -8.96 -19.52
N ASP A 136 -26.25 -8.34 -18.34
CA ASP A 136 -26.23 -6.89 -18.15
C ASP A 136 -24.98 -6.45 -17.37
N PRO A 137 -24.10 -5.61 -17.94
CA PRO A 137 -22.92 -5.13 -17.21
C PRO A 137 -23.24 -4.11 -16.09
N ALA A 138 -24.50 -3.70 -15.91
CA ALA A 138 -24.92 -2.81 -14.82
C ALA A 138 -25.32 -3.59 -13.55
N PRO A 139 -25.24 -2.98 -12.36
CA PRO A 139 -25.73 -3.62 -11.14
C PRO A 139 -27.23 -3.94 -11.25
N SER A 140 -27.63 -5.17 -10.92
CA SER A 140 -29.05 -5.51 -10.88
C SER A 140 -29.82 -4.73 -9.83
N ALA A 141 -31.14 -4.71 -10.00
CA ALA A 141 -32.06 -4.15 -9.03
C ALA A 141 -32.11 -4.93 -7.70
N LYS A 142 -31.53 -6.13 -7.60
CA LYS A 142 -31.53 -6.98 -6.40
C LYS A 142 -30.38 -6.59 -5.46
N ARG A 143 -30.58 -5.51 -4.71
CA ARG A 143 -29.58 -4.92 -3.82
C ARG A 143 -29.66 -5.56 -2.44
N SER A 144 -28.56 -6.15 -1.98
CA SER A 144 -28.49 -6.90 -0.73
C SER A 144 -28.03 -6.04 0.45
N ILE A 145 -26.74 -5.89 0.66
CA ILE A 145 -26.16 -5.08 1.74
C ILE A 145 -25.16 -4.08 1.16
N GLY A 146 -24.92 -2.99 1.87
CA GLY A 146 -23.97 -1.97 1.45
C GLY A 146 -23.51 -1.09 2.60
N GLY A 147 -22.59 -0.19 2.29
CA GLY A 147 -22.05 0.77 3.24
C GLY A 147 -21.47 1.99 2.53
N PHE A 148 -21.80 3.17 3.05
CA PHE A 148 -21.24 4.43 2.60
C PHE A 148 -19.87 4.67 3.24
N PHE A 149 -18.99 5.36 2.53
CA PHE A 149 -17.68 5.75 3.02
C PHE A 149 -17.26 7.11 2.49
N THR A 150 -16.32 7.74 3.19
CA THR A 150 -15.70 8.99 2.74
C THR A 150 -14.21 8.77 2.58
N LEU A 151 -13.68 9.15 1.42
CA LEU A 151 -12.24 9.17 1.21
C LEU A 151 -11.64 10.30 2.03
N ILE A 152 -10.84 9.96 3.03
CA ILE A 152 -9.97 10.92 3.69
C ILE A 152 -8.86 11.27 2.69
N GLN A 153 -9.11 12.26 1.85
CA GLN A 153 -8.06 12.85 1.05
C GLN A 153 -7.10 13.56 2.00
N LYS A 154 -5.80 13.23 1.92
CA LYS A 154 -4.78 14.06 2.55
C LYS A 154 -4.90 15.46 1.93
N PRO A 155 -5.07 16.53 2.73
CA PRO A 155 -5.12 17.89 2.18
C PRO A 155 -3.92 18.13 1.29
N GLY A 156 -4.17 18.53 0.04
CA GLY A 156 -3.10 18.94 -0.88
C GLY A 156 -2.35 20.15 -0.33
N PRO A 157 -1.13 20.45 -0.83
CA PRO A 157 -0.45 21.69 -0.49
C PRO A 157 -1.35 22.87 -0.89
N GLY A 158 -1.91 23.59 0.09
CA GLY A 158 -2.83 24.71 -0.14
C GLY A 158 -4.32 24.44 0.11
N ALA A 159 -4.72 23.21 0.48
CA ALA A 159 -6.08 22.99 0.99
C ALA A 159 -6.20 23.59 2.41
N PRO A 160 -7.30 24.30 2.75
CA PRO A 160 -7.51 24.77 4.11
C PRO A 160 -7.45 23.56 5.04
N ALA A 161 -6.52 23.60 5.99
CA ALA A 161 -6.39 22.56 7.00
C ALA A 161 -7.78 22.37 7.63
N LEU A 162 -8.29 21.14 7.62
CA LEU A 162 -9.45 20.80 8.43
C LEU A 162 -9.12 21.22 9.86
N VAL A 163 -9.79 22.27 10.32
CA VAL A 163 -9.60 22.84 11.65
C VAL A 163 -10.16 21.84 12.65
N ALA A 164 -9.30 20.92 13.09
CA ALA A 164 -9.36 20.23 14.37
C ALA A 164 -8.04 19.48 14.61
N ASP A 165 -6.90 20.16 14.45
CA ASP A 165 -5.70 19.71 15.17
C ASP A 165 -5.81 20.25 16.60
N THR A 166 -6.42 19.47 17.49
CA THR A 166 -6.45 19.73 18.93
C THR A 166 -5.19 19.20 19.61
N ARG A 167 -4.18 18.72 18.87
CA ARG A 167 -2.91 18.35 19.47
C ARG A 167 -2.15 19.64 19.80
N PRO A 168 -1.73 19.82 21.05
CA PRO A 168 -0.87 20.94 21.42
C PRO A 168 0.36 20.95 20.50
N SER A 169 0.65 22.12 19.91
CA SER A 169 1.82 22.32 19.05
C SER A 169 3.16 22.19 19.79
N GLU A 170 3.11 22.03 21.11
CA GLU A 170 4.27 21.95 21.98
C GLU A 170 4.08 20.78 22.97
N LEU A 171 5.11 19.94 23.10
CA LEU A 171 5.18 19.01 24.22
C LEU A 171 5.33 19.81 25.52
N PRO A 172 4.71 19.40 26.63
CA PRO A 172 4.97 20.00 27.94
C PRO A 172 6.48 20.02 28.20
N ARG A 173 7.03 21.21 28.43
CA ARG A 173 8.44 21.45 28.75
C ARG A 173 8.76 20.83 30.12
N THR A 174 8.98 19.53 30.14
CA THR A 174 9.34 18.74 31.33
C THR A 174 10.85 18.68 31.43
N GLY A 175 11.44 19.81 31.81
CA GLY A 175 12.87 19.92 32.00
C GLY A 175 13.29 21.37 31.97
N ASP A 176 13.40 21.97 33.15
CA ASP A 176 14.24 23.15 33.29
C ASP A 176 15.65 22.76 32.84
N VAL A 177 16.12 23.36 31.75
CA VAL A 177 17.53 23.28 31.39
C VAL A 177 18.25 24.06 32.49
N PRO A 178 19.14 23.44 33.28
CA PRO A 178 19.88 24.20 34.28
C PRO A 178 20.59 25.35 33.58
N ALA A 179 20.42 26.56 34.11
CA ALA A 179 21.13 27.73 33.61
C ALA A 179 22.62 27.40 33.53
N ALA A 180 23.20 27.56 32.34
CA ALA A 180 24.64 27.42 32.17
C ALA A 180 25.34 28.33 33.20
N PRO A 181 26.32 27.82 33.96
CA PRO A 181 26.97 28.63 34.98
C PRO A 181 27.60 29.84 34.30
N ALA A 182 27.36 31.02 34.90
CA ALA A 182 27.96 32.27 34.48
C ALA A 182 29.47 32.08 34.28
N ARG A 183 29.98 32.53 33.13
CA ARG A 183 31.42 32.53 32.81
C ARG A 183 32.17 33.34 33.87
N GLY A 184 32.69 32.64 34.87
CA GLY A 184 33.61 33.17 35.86
C GLY A 184 35.04 33.09 35.30
N ASN A 185 35.66 34.25 35.15
CA ASN A 185 37.06 34.40 34.76
C ASN A 185 37.98 33.73 35.79
N ARG A 186 38.66 32.64 35.43
CA ARG A 186 39.86 32.13 36.13
C ARG A 186 40.79 31.37 35.18
N GLU A 187 41.67 32.15 34.56
CA GLU A 187 43.13 32.00 34.64
C GLU A 187 43.70 30.69 35.27
N TRP A 188 44.45 29.95 34.44
CA TRP A 188 45.51 28.95 34.69
C TRP A 188 45.21 27.66 35.47
N ALA A 189 45.27 26.52 34.76
CA ALA A 189 46.18 25.41 35.08
C ALA A 189 46.21 24.37 33.93
N ALA A 190 47.42 24.07 33.46
CA ALA A 190 47.74 23.03 32.48
C ALA A 190 47.67 21.62 33.10
N LEU A 191 47.40 20.59 32.28
CA LEU A 191 48.34 19.47 32.03
C LEU A 191 47.73 18.35 31.18
N ALA A 192 48.57 17.93 30.23
CA ALA A 192 48.65 16.71 29.44
C ALA A 192 47.85 15.45 29.87
N LEU A 193 47.37 14.71 28.86
CA LEU A 193 47.83 13.34 28.54
C LEU A 193 47.14 12.84 27.24
N ILE A 194 47.91 12.76 26.16
CA ILE A 194 47.54 12.02 24.94
C ILE A 194 48.26 10.67 25.00
N GLY A 195 47.47 9.61 25.07
CA GLY A 195 47.86 8.21 24.91
C GLY A 195 46.56 7.42 24.76
N ALA A 196 46.45 6.35 23.98
CA ALA A 196 47.38 5.59 23.16
C ALA A 196 46.54 4.79 22.15
N GLY A 197 47.16 4.31 21.06
CA GLY A 197 46.60 3.23 20.23
C GLY A 197 46.67 3.55 18.74
N GLY A 198 47.33 2.77 17.89
CA GLY A 198 48.08 1.54 18.10
C GLY A 198 48.72 1.20 16.76
N VAL A 199 50.03 1.03 16.77
CA VAL A 199 50.77 0.37 15.70
C VAL A 199 50.80 -1.11 16.07
N LEU A 200 50.36 -1.99 15.18
CA LEU A 200 51.04 -3.27 14.95
C LEU A 200 50.65 -3.85 13.59
N LEU A 201 51.56 -3.58 12.66
CA LEU A 201 51.81 -4.27 11.42
C LEU A 201 52.12 -5.75 11.71
N LYS A 202 51.47 -6.70 11.00
CA LYS A 202 52.05 -8.02 10.75
C LYS A 202 52.04 -8.33 9.26
N MET A 203 53.22 -8.15 8.67
CA MET A 203 53.67 -8.81 7.46
C MET A 203 53.58 -10.33 7.61
N ALA A 204 53.22 -11.04 6.54
CA ALA A 204 54.16 -11.91 5.81
C ALA A 204 53.40 -13.03 5.05
N GLN A 205 53.18 -12.84 3.75
CA GLN A 205 53.35 -13.92 2.79
C GLN A 205 54.08 -13.39 1.55
N ARG A 206 55.41 -13.39 1.70
CA ARG A 206 56.39 -13.28 0.61
C ARG A 206 56.56 -14.66 -0.02
N ARG A 207 56.50 -14.71 -1.35
CA ARG A 207 57.32 -15.50 -2.30
C ARG A 207 56.46 -16.16 -3.39
N LYS A 208 56.27 -15.41 -4.47
CA LYS A 208 56.32 -15.94 -5.84
C LYS A 208 57.79 -15.93 -6.31
N ALA A 209 58.06 -16.83 -7.27
CA ALA A 209 59.24 -16.96 -8.12
C ALA A 209 60.37 -17.86 -7.61
N GLN A 210 60.27 -19.14 -7.97
CA GLN A 210 61.37 -19.92 -8.57
C GLN A 210 60.76 -21.03 -9.44
N ARG A 211 60.69 -20.77 -10.75
CA ARG A 211 60.94 -21.66 -11.91
C ARG A 211 60.19 -21.14 -13.14
#